data_AF-A0A3S0WHI4-F1
#
_entry.id   AF-A0A3S0WHI4-F1
#
_cell.length_a   1.000
_cell.length_b   1.000
_cell.length_c   1.000
_cell.angle_alpha   90.00
_cell.angle_beta   90.00
_cell.angle_gamma   90.00
#
_symmetry.space_group_name_H-M   'P 1'
#
loop_
_entity.id
_entity.type
_entity.pdbx_description
1 polymer ?
#
loop_
_entity_poly.entity_id
_entity_poly.type
_entity_poly.pdbx_seq_one_letter_code
_entity_poly.pdbx_strand_id
1 'polypeptide(L)'
;MATAPTVPDFTKWNFALNDTTDIIVKDNGRNAALERFGNSLKAMTDSINDDLETMEGQKTATHQAAQAGSESAQQAARDKQTVAQDRAHVDQQKQAIDTTAGQVNSNAQQVADDRAAVAQNTQTSTQAAQDAGAAAGASIQAKDDAQALYGDLSAVDAAKTQAQQAATTAGEERAQAETARSGAETAQQAAETAAGESQSAASAAVQAHVEEEDPHTQYAKRDALKAAAYRDVVGPADKPVMAQGAFGWGDTLPLWPNASVLDTTGVESGGYRYGNLEDRPSSAYGCLIYLREAGGETITAYSAAYSNRPVPDVHTIRKTSSTGLWSGWSRGYGTHNILGAVSQLDGVPTGAIIERGSNSDGSYTVFAGGAFLAQRVVPTIAVNNTEVVYPLPVDAEVGSVSMSLSCRVNLNTTARRDTVRDHIVGGAISWSLALRQSTQYTPASNIDLALFAYGQRREKI
;
A
#
# COMPACT_ATOMS: atom_id res chain seq x y z
N MET A 1 -86.34 -66.15 14.91
CA MET A 1 -87.48 -66.15 13.97
C MET A 1 -88.71 -66.55 14.76
N ALA A 2 -89.74 -65.72 14.75
CA ALA A 2 -91.05 -66.17 15.22
C ALA A 2 -91.64 -67.02 14.09
N THR A 3 -91.93 -68.30 14.34
CA THR A 3 -92.68 -69.15 13.41
C THR A 3 -94.07 -69.34 14.01
N ALA A 4 -95.12 -69.18 13.21
CA ALA A 4 -96.45 -69.48 13.68
C ALA A 4 -96.54 -71.00 14.00
N PRO A 5 -97.26 -71.39 15.06
CA PRO A 5 -97.39 -72.79 15.43
C PRO A 5 -98.00 -73.60 14.28
N THR A 6 -97.41 -74.75 13.95
CA THR A 6 -97.91 -75.61 12.87
C THR A 6 -99.27 -76.21 13.22
N VAL A 7 -100.28 -75.89 12.42
CA VAL A 7 -101.64 -76.45 12.59
C VAL A 7 -101.65 -77.87 12.03
N PRO A 8 -102.04 -78.89 12.83
CA PRO A 8 -102.14 -80.27 12.35
C PRO A 8 -103.17 -80.41 11.23
N ASP A 9 -102.92 -81.36 10.32
CA ASP A 9 -103.86 -81.72 9.26
C ASP A 9 -105.09 -82.45 9.86
N PHE A 10 -106.24 -81.77 9.87
CA PHE A 10 -107.47 -82.27 10.47
C PHE A 10 -108.16 -83.39 9.67
N THR A 11 -107.77 -83.62 8.41
CA THR A 11 -108.28 -84.74 7.59
C THR A 11 -107.88 -86.11 8.14
N LYS A 12 -106.84 -86.14 8.98
CA LYS A 12 -106.33 -87.36 9.64
C LYS A 12 -107.06 -87.69 10.94
N TRP A 13 -107.92 -86.79 11.42
CA TRP A 13 -108.65 -86.95 12.67
C TRP A 13 -110.07 -87.41 12.36
N ASN A 14 -110.26 -88.72 12.33
CA ASN A 14 -111.59 -89.32 12.21
C ASN A 14 -112.30 -89.14 13.56
N PHE A 15 -113.15 -88.13 13.68
CA PHE A 15 -113.93 -87.86 14.90
C PHE A 15 -115.00 -88.96 15.06
N ALA A 16 -114.59 -90.13 15.54
CA ALA A 16 -115.46 -91.23 15.86
C ALA A 16 -116.31 -90.86 17.09
N LEU A 17 -117.48 -90.28 16.85
CA LEU A 17 -118.57 -90.25 17.82
C LEU A 17 -119.39 -91.53 17.60
N ASN A 18 -119.28 -92.44 18.56
CA ASN A 18 -120.22 -93.56 18.72
C ASN A 18 -121.63 -92.98 18.91
N ASP A 19 -122.46 -92.83 17.87
CA ASP A 19 -123.89 -93.16 18.00
C ASP A 19 -124.74 -93.10 16.70
N THR A 20 -125.55 -94.16 16.60
CA THR A 20 -126.87 -94.34 15.95
C THR A 20 -127.37 -93.39 14.84
N THR A 21 -127.27 -93.91 13.63
CA THR A 21 -128.12 -93.94 12.41
C THR A 21 -129.07 -92.79 12.01
N ASP A 22 -129.56 -91.92 12.89
CA ASP A 22 -130.33 -90.71 12.52
C ASP A 22 -129.60 -89.39 12.85
N ILE A 23 -128.47 -89.48 13.56
CA ILE A 23 -127.53 -88.36 13.80
C ILE A 23 -126.44 -88.32 12.72
N ILE A 24 -126.25 -89.39 11.95
CA ILE A 24 -125.21 -89.55 10.91
C ILE A 24 -125.29 -88.45 9.82
N VAL A 25 -126.49 -87.94 9.51
CA VAL A 25 -126.65 -86.82 8.55
C VAL A 25 -126.32 -85.46 9.19
N LYS A 26 -126.53 -85.28 10.50
CA LYS A 26 -126.26 -84.04 11.24
C LYS A 26 -124.80 -83.92 11.70
N ASP A 27 -124.14 -85.01 12.08
CA ASP A 27 -122.73 -85.02 12.51
C ASP A 27 -121.74 -85.02 11.34
N ASN A 28 -122.12 -85.51 10.15
CA ASN A 28 -121.36 -85.25 8.92
C ASN A 28 -121.24 -83.75 8.64
N GLY A 29 -122.26 -82.96 8.97
CA GLY A 29 -122.20 -81.50 8.86
C GLY A 29 -121.23 -80.85 9.85
N ARG A 30 -121.17 -81.38 11.08
CA ARG A 30 -120.27 -80.88 12.15
C ARG A 30 -118.82 -81.25 11.88
N ASN A 31 -118.55 -82.49 11.44
CA ASN A 31 -117.21 -82.92 11.05
C ASN A 31 -116.74 -82.17 9.80
N ALA A 32 -117.60 -81.96 8.80
CA ALA A 32 -117.27 -81.10 7.66
C ALA A 32 -117.02 -79.64 8.07
N ALA A 33 -117.73 -79.11 9.08
CA ALA A 33 -117.49 -77.77 9.61
C ALA A 33 -116.15 -77.65 10.35
N LEU A 34 -115.78 -78.67 11.16
CA LEU A 34 -114.50 -78.73 11.85
C LEU A 34 -113.33 -78.90 10.89
N GLU A 35 -113.49 -79.72 9.84
CA GLU A 35 -112.51 -79.88 8.77
C GLU A 35 -112.32 -78.56 8.00
N ARG A 36 -113.43 -77.89 7.61
CA ARG A 36 -113.37 -76.56 6.98
C ARG A 36 -112.69 -75.52 7.87
N PHE A 37 -113.02 -75.51 9.17
CA PHE A 37 -112.39 -74.60 10.12
C PHE A 37 -110.90 -74.90 10.28
N GLY A 38 -110.53 -76.17 10.44
CA GLY A 38 -109.14 -76.62 10.53
C GLY A 38 -108.32 -76.29 9.30
N ASN A 39 -108.88 -76.50 8.10
CA ASN A 39 -108.27 -76.13 6.83
C ASN A 39 -108.14 -74.60 6.68
N SER A 40 -109.15 -73.84 7.12
CA SER A 40 -109.08 -72.37 7.16
C SER A 40 -108.01 -71.87 8.12
N LEU A 41 -107.87 -72.51 9.29
CA LEU A 41 -106.86 -72.16 10.29
C LEU A 41 -105.44 -72.50 9.78
N LYS A 42 -105.29 -73.66 9.12
CA LYS A 42 -104.04 -74.04 8.45
C LYS A 42 -103.68 -73.05 7.35
N ALA A 43 -104.62 -72.71 6.46
CA ALA A 43 -104.39 -71.73 5.39
C ALA A 43 -103.99 -70.35 5.94
N MET A 44 -104.62 -69.91 7.04
CA MET A 44 -104.24 -68.67 7.72
C MET A 44 -102.82 -68.74 8.31
N THR A 45 -102.48 -69.86 8.95
CA THR A 45 -101.15 -70.07 9.55
C THR A 45 -100.06 -70.14 8.48
N ASP A 46 -100.31 -70.84 7.38
CA ASP A 46 -99.40 -70.93 6.23
C ASP A 46 -99.20 -69.52 5.62
N SER A 47 -100.28 -68.75 5.42
CA SER A 47 -100.21 -67.35 4.97
C SER A 47 -99.41 -66.45 5.92
N ILE A 48 -99.58 -66.60 7.24
CA ILE A 48 -98.81 -65.84 8.23
C ILE A 48 -97.32 -66.20 8.17
N ASN A 49 -96.99 -67.47 7.95
CA ASN A 49 -95.60 -67.90 7.79
C ASN A 49 -94.98 -67.35 6.50
N ASP A 50 -95.72 -67.33 5.39
CA ASP A 50 -95.27 -66.72 4.12
C ASP A 50 -95.05 -65.20 4.27
N ASP A 51 -95.93 -64.51 5.00
CA ASP A 51 -95.78 -63.10 5.32
C ASP A 51 -94.56 -62.85 6.21
N LEU A 52 -94.31 -63.70 7.22
CA LEU A 52 -93.13 -63.61 8.10
C LEU A 52 -91.83 -63.83 7.33
N GLU A 53 -91.79 -64.80 6.42
CA GLU A 53 -90.64 -65.03 5.54
C GLU A 53 -90.40 -63.83 4.62
N THR A 54 -91.46 -63.29 4.02
CA THR A 54 -91.40 -62.07 3.19
C THR A 54 -90.89 -60.88 4.00
N MET A 55 -91.37 -60.68 5.23
CA MET A 55 -90.92 -59.61 6.12
C MET A 55 -89.45 -59.74 6.51
N GLU A 56 -88.96 -60.95 6.83
CA GLU A 56 -87.54 -61.16 7.13
C GLU A 56 -86.66 -60.94 5.89
N GLY A 57 -87.15 -61.33 4.70
CA GLY A 57 -86.51 -61.01 3.42
C GLY A 57 -86.42 -59.50 3.18
N GLN A 58 -87.51 -58.75 3.38
CA GLN A 58 -87.53 -57.29 3.26
C GLN A 58 -86.62 -56.60 4.28
N LYS A 59 -86.60 -57.09 5.52
CA LYS A 59 -85.70 -56.59 6.57
C LYS A 59 -84.24 -56.81 6.20
N THR A 60 -83.90 -58.00 5.69
CA THR A 60 -82.55 -58.32 5.21
C THR A 60 -82.16 -57.41 4.04
N ALA A 61 -83.04 -57.24 3.05
CA ALA A 61 -82.81 -56.32 1.93
C ALA A 61 -82.63 -54.87 2.39
N THR A 62 -83.43 -54.42 3.37
CA THR A 62 -83.32 -53.08 3.96
C THR A 62 -81.99 -52.90 4.69
N HIS A 63 -81.55 -53.90 5.48
CA HIS A 63 -80.24 -53.88 6.15
C HIS A 63 -79.09 -53.85 5.13
N GLN A 64 -79.15 -54.65 4.07
CA GLN A 64 -78.15 -54.65 3.00
C GLN A 64 -78.10 -53.30 2.28
N ALA A 65 -79.25 -52.71 1.95
CA ALA A 65 -79.32 -51.39 1.35
C ALA A 65 -78.75 -50.29 2.27
N ALA A 66 -79.05 -50.36 3.57
CA ALA A 66 -78.48 -49.45 4.56
C ALA A 66 -76.95 -49.58 4.68
N GLN A 67 -76.44 -50.82 4.68
CA GLN A 67 -75.00 -51.08 4.68
C GLN A 67 -74.33 -50.52 3.42
N ALA A 68 -74.87 -50.80 2.23
CA ALA A 68 -74.35 -50.28 0.96
C ALA A 68 -74.39 -48.74 0.92
N GLY A 69 -75.44 -48.13 1.48
CA GLY A 69 -75.53 -46.67 1.64
C GLY A 69 -74.44 -46.11 2.57
N SER A 70 -74.18 -46.76 3.69
CA SER A 70 -73.10 -46.39 4.62
C SER A 70 -71.72 -46.53 3.98
N GLU A 71 -71.46 -47.62 3.25
CA GLU A 71 -70.20 -47.83 2.52
C GLU A 71 -69.98 -46.76 1.44
N SER A 72 -71.03 -46.43 0.68
CA SER A 72 -71.00 -45.36 -0.33
C SER A 72 -70.73 -43.99 0.30
N ALA A 73 -71.33 -43.69 1.46
CA ALA A 73 -71.08 -42.45 2.19
C ALA A 73 -69.63 -42.37 2.72
N GLN A 74 -69.09 -43.48 3.23
CA GLN A 74 -67.69 -43.57 3.64
C GLN A 74 -66.73 -43.38 2.47
N GLN A 75 -67.03 -43.98 1.30
CA GLN A 75 -66.22 -43.79 0.10
C GLN A 75 -66.23 -42.33 -0.35
N ALA A 76 -67.41 -41.70 -0.41
CA ALA A 76 -67.53 -40.28 -0.76
C ALA A 76 -66.79 -39.36 0.23
N ALA A 77 -66.72 -39.72 1.51
CA ALA A 77 -65.94 -38.99 2.50
C ALA A 77 -64.42 -39.12 2.25
N ARG A 78 -63.94 -40.32 1.89
CA ARG A 78 -62.53 -40.53 1.51
C ARG A 78 -62.19 -39.75 0.24
N ASP A 79 -63.04 -39.78 -0.78
CA ASP A 79 -62.81 -39.06 -2.03
C ASP A 79 -62.74 -37.54 -1.79
N LYS A 80 -63.60 -36.99 -0.92
CA LYS A 80 -63.51 -35.58 -0.49
C LYS A 80 -62.19 -35.26 0.19
N GLN A 81 -61.68 -36.16 1.04
CA GLN A 81 -60.39 -35.98 1.70
C GLN A 81 -59.24 -36.00 0.69
N THR A 82 -59.25 -36.93 -0.27
CA THR A 82 -58.27 -36.98 -1.37
C THR A 82 -58.27 -35.70 -2.19
N VAL A 83 -59.46 -35.22 -2.61
CA VAL A 83 -59.58 -33.95 -3.36
C VAL A 83 -59.06 -32.76 -2.55
N ALA A 84 -59.29 -32.73 -1.23
CA ALA A 84 -58.75 -31.68 -0.37
C ALA A 84 -57.21 -31.74 -0.29
N GLN A 85 -56.63 -32.94 -0.22
CA GLN A 85 -55.18 -33.13 -0.25
C GLN A 85 -54.57 -32.72 -1.60
N ASP A 86 -55.19 -33.11 -2.71
CA ASP A 86 -54.77 -32.72 -4.06
C ASP A 86 -54.81 -31.20 -4.24
N ARG A 87 -55.85 -30.54 -3.72
CA ARG A 87 -55.94 -29.08 -3.74
C ARG A 87 -54.80 -28.43 -2.96
N ALA A 88 -54.49 -28.92 -1.76
CA ALA A 88 -53.38 -28.41 -0.96
C ALA A 88 -52.03 -28.59 -1.66
N HIS A 89 -51.83 -29.73 -2.35
CA HIS A 89 -50.63 -29.99 -3.14
C HIS A 89 -50.53 -29.02 -4.34
N VAL A 90 -51.63 -28.76 -5.06
CA VAL A 90 -51.66 -27.78 -6.16
C VAL A 90 -51.34 -26.37 -5.66
N ASP A 91 -51.85 -25.98 -4.49
CA ASP A 91 -51.56 -24.68 -3.88
C ASP A 91 -50.07 -24.55 -3.50
N GLN A 92 -49.45 -25.62 -2.99
CA GLN A 92 -48.01 -25.67 -2.72
C GLN A 92 -47.18 -25.56 -4.02
N GLN A 93 -47.56 -26.27 -5.07
CA GLN A 93 -46.90 -26.18 -6.38
C GLN A 93 -46.99 -24.76 -6.95
N LYS A 94 -48.15 -24.10 -6.81
CA LYS A 94 -48.33 -22.71 -7.23
C LYS A 94 -47.40 -21.76 -6.49
N GLN A 95 -47.29 -21.88 -5.17
CA GLN A 95 -46.36 -21.08 -4.37
C GLN A 95 -44.89 -21.29 -4.78
N ALA A 96 -44.51 -22.54 -5.10
CA ALA A 96 -43.17 -22.85 -5.59
C ALA A 96 -42.91 -22.19 -6.95
N ILE A 97 -43.87 -22.23 -7.88
CA ILE A 97 -43.80 -21.56 -9.18
C ILE A 97 -43.65 -20.05 -9.01
N ASP A 98 -44.46 -19.42 -8.14
CA ASP A 98 -44.39 -17.99 -7.89
C ASP A 98 -43.03 -17.59 -7.29
N THR A 99 -42.48 -18.41 -6.39
CA THR A 99 -41.15 -18.21 -5.80
C THR A 99 -40.06 -18.29 -6.88
N THR A 100 -40.11 -19.32 -7.74
CA THR A 100 -39.17 -19.48 -8.86
C THR A 100 -39.28 -18.33 -9.85
N ALA A 101 -40.50 -17.87 -10.18
CA ALA A 101 -40.70 -16.71 -11.04
C ALA A 101 -40.09 -15.44 -10.45
N GLY A 102 -40.23 -15.23 -9.13
CA GLY A 102 -39.56 -14.14 -8.42
C GLY A 102 -38.03 -14.19 -8.54
N GLN A 103 -37.44 -15.37 -8.33
CA GLN A 103 -35.99 -15.59 -8.48
C GLN A 103 -35.52 -15.34 -9.92
N VAL A 104 -36.27 -15.81 -10.93
CA VAL A 104 -35.95 -15.56 -12.34
C VAL A 104 -35.97 -14.07 -12.66
N ASN A 105 -36.95 -13.33 -12.13
CA ASN A 105 -37.02 -11.88 -12.31
C ASN A 105 -35.83 -11.15 -11.64
N SER A 106 -35.45 -11.54 -10.42
CA SER A 106 -34.26 -11.00 -9.75
C SER A 106 -32.97 -11.29 -10.54
N ASN A 107 -32.82 -12.52 -11.05
CA ASN A 107 -31.66 -12.88 -11.88
C ASN A 107 -31.64 -12.08 -13.19
N ALA A 108 -32.80 -11.83 -13.80
CA ALA A 108 -32.90 -11.00 -15.00
C ALA A 108 -32.46 -9.56 -14.74
N GLN A 109 -32.84 -8.98 -13.59
CA GLN A 109 -32.36 -7.66 -13.17
C GLN A 109 -30.84 -7.65 -12.96
N GLN A 110 -30.30 -8.66 -12.27
CA GLN A 110 -28.86 -8.78 -12.07
C GLN A 110 -28.09 -8.85 -13.41
N VAL A 111 -28.59 -9.62 -14.38
CA VAL A 111 -28.00 -9.69 -15.73
C VAL A 111 -28.07 -8.34 -16.45
N ALA A 112 -29.13 -7.56 -16.25
CA ALA A 112 -29.23 -6.21 -16.81
C ALA A 112 -28.20 -5.25 -16.20
N ASP A 113 -28.02 -5.31 -14.88
CA ASP A 113 -27.02 -4.52 -14.16
C ASP A 113 -25.59 -4.90 -14.58
N ASP A 114 -25.30 -6.20 -14.68
CA ASP A 114 -24.01 -6.72 -15.17
C ASP A 114 -23.71 -6.23 -16.59
N ARG A 115 -24.71 -6.21 -17.48
CA ARG A 115 -24.55 -5.67 -18.84
C ARG A 115 -24.25 -4.18 -18.84
N ALA A 116 -24.87 -3.40 -17.96
CA ALA A 116 -24.59 -1.98 -17.82
C ALA A 116 -23.15 -1.74 -17.32
N ALA A 117 -22.69 -2.54 -16.35
CA ALA A 117 -21.31 -2.50 -15.86
C ALA A 117 -20.29 -2.86 -16.95
N VAL A 118 -20.56 -3.88 -17.77
CA VAL A 118 -19.72 -4.23 -18.93
C VAL A 118 -19.65 -3.08 -19.93
N ALA A 119 -20.78 -2.42 -20.25
CA ALA A 119 -20.80 -1.28 -21.16
C ALA A 119 -19.95 -0.10 -20.64
N GLN A 120 -20.03 0.20 -19.34
CA GLN A 120 -19.21 1.24 -18.72
C GLN A 120 -17.71 0.89 -18.76
N ASN A 121 -17.35 -0.37 -18.50
CA ASN A 121 -15.97 -0.83 -18.60
C ASN A 121 -15.44 -0.73 -20.04
N THR A 122 -16.26 -1.07 -21.03
CA THR A 122 -15.91 -0.89 -22.44
C THR A 122 -15.65 0.58 -22.77
N GLN A 123 -16.52 1.50 -22.35
CA GLN A 123 -16.33 2.94 -22.56
C GLN A 123 -15.04 3.45 -21.89
N THR A 124 -14.77 3.02 -20.65
CA THR A 124 -13.55 3.37 -19.92
C THR A 124 -12.29 2.87 -20.64
N SER A 125 -12.32 1.64 -21.16
CA SER A 125 -11.22 1.07 -21.95
C SER A 125 -11.00 1.83 -23.26
N THR A 126 -12.06 2.23 -23.94
CA THR A 126 -11.98 3.09 -25.14
C THR A 126 -11.35 4.44 -24.83
N GLN A 127 -11.74 5.10 -23.73
CA GLN A 127 -11.14 6.37 -23.32
C GLN A 127 -9.65 6.20 -23.01
N ALA A 128 -9.26 5.18 -22.24
CA ALA A 128 -7.86 4.91 -21.93
C ALA A 128 -7.01 4.67 -23.19
N ALA A 129 -7.56 4.01 -24.21
CA ALA A 129 -6.89 3.82 -25.49
C ALA A 129 -6.72 5.14 -26.26
N GLN A 130 -7.71 6.04 -26.21
CA GLN A 130 -7.60 7.38 -26.80
C GLN A 130 -6.55 8.23 -26.10
N ASP A 131 -6.53 8.23 -24.77
CA ASP A 131 -5.56 8.96 -23.95
C ASP A 131 -4.12 8.46 -24.23
N ALA A 132 -3.94 7.14 -24.34
CA ALA A 132 -2.66 6.55 -24.70
C ALA A 132 -2.21 6.97 -26.12
N GLY A 133 -3.14 7.02 -27.08
CA GLY A 133 -2.87 7.53 -28.44
C GLY A 133 -2.45 9.00 -28.44
N ALA A 134 -3.12 9.85 -27.65
CA ALA A 134 -2.78 11.26 -27.51
C ALA A 134 -1.39 11.44 -26.87
N ALA A 135 -1.08 10.67 -25.82
CA ALA A 135 0.23 10.70 -25.16
C ALA A 135 1.37 10.24 -26.10
N ALA A 136 1.13 9.22 -26.92
CA ALA A 136 2.06 8.81 -27.97
C ALA A 136 2.29 9.93 -29.00
N GLY A 137 1.21 10.58 -29.46
CA GLY A 137 1.31 11.74 -30.36
C GLY A 137 2.11 12.90 -29.76
N ALA A 138 1.86 13.25 -28.50
CA ALA A 138 2.63 14.26 -27.77
C ALA A 138 4.11 13.90 -27.64
N SER A 139 4.42 12.61 -27.44
CA SER A 139 5.80 12.12 -27.34
C SER A 139 6.53 12.20 -28.69
N ILE A 140 5.84 11.92 -29.80
CA ILE A 140 6.39 12.11 -31.16
C ILE A 140 6.66 13.60 -31.41
N GLN A 141 5.71 14.48 -31.10
CA GLN A 141 5.90 15.93 -31.25
C GLN A 141 7.08 16.43 -30.43
N ALA A 142 7.20 16.02 -29.16
CA ALA A 142 8.31 16.41 -28.30
C ALA A 142 9.68 15.94 -28.85
N LYS A 143 9.72 14.75 -29.47
CA LYS A 143 10.91 14.25 -30.15
C LYS A 143 11.24 15.12 -31.38
N ASP A 144 10.25 15.45 -32.20
CA ASP A 144 10.44 16.27 -33.39
C ASP A 144 10.89 17.69 -33.02
N ASP A 145 10.31 18.28 -31.96
CA ASP A 145 10.72 19.57 -31.40
C ASP A 145 12.16 19.54 -30.88
N ALA A 146 12.54 18.46 -30.19
CA ALA A 146 13.93 18.26 -29.76
C ALA A 146 14.87 18.10 -30.95
N GLN A 147 14.47 17.38 -32.00
CA GLN A 147 15.25 17.27 -33.23
C GLN A 147 15.38 18.62 -33.95
N ALA A 148 14.35 19.48 -33.92
CA ALA A 148 14.44 20.83 -34.46
C ALA A 148 15.40 21.72 -33.65
N LEU A 149 15.37 21.61 -32.32
CA LEU A 149 16.24 22.39 -31.43
C LEU A 149 17.71 21.96 -31.50
N TYR A 150 17.96 20.65 -31.52
CA TYR A 150 19.31 20.08 -31.57
C TYR A 150 19.81 19.83 -33.00
N GLY A 151 18.95 19.94 -34.01
CA GLY A 151 19.28 19.73 -35.42
C GLY A 151 20.18 20.82 -36.00
N ASP A 152 20.41 21.91 -35.28
CA ASP A 152 21.39 22.94 -35.64
C ASP A 152 22.85 22.51 -35.36
N LEU A 153 23.12 21.19 -35.44
CA LEU A 153 24.46 20.63 -35.49
C LEU A 153 25.29 21.26 -36.62
N SER A 154 24.64 21.66 -37.72
CA SER A 154 25.29 22.38 -38.82
C SER A 154 25.81 23.75 -38.39
N ALA A 155 25.10 24.49 -37.54
CA ALA A 155 25.59 25.76 -36.99
C ALA A 155 26.75 25.54 -36.01
N VAL A 156 26.71 24.48 -35.20
CA VAL A 156 27.82 24.12 -34.30
C VAL A 156 29.05 23.70 -35.10
N ASP A 157 28.90 22.89 -36.14
CA ASP A 157 29.99 22.50 -37.02
C ASP A 157 30.55 23.70 -37.79
N ALA A 158 29.69 24.60 -38.28
CA ALA A 158 30.13 25.84 -38.92
C ALA A 158 30.92 26.74 -37.95
N ALA A 159 30.44 26.91 -36.72
CA ALA A 159 31.14 27.68 -35.69
C ALA A 159 32.48 27.04 -35.30
N LYS A 160 32.53 25.71 -35.21
CA LYS A 160 33.76 24.95 -34.98
C LYS A 160 34.76 25.14 -36.11
N THR A 161 34.31 25.05 -37.37
CA THR A 161 35.16 25.30 -38.54
C THR A 161 35.69 26.74 -38.53
N GLN A 162 34.86 27.74 -38.23
CA GLN A 162 35.29 29.13 -38.12
C GLN A 162 36.31 29.33 -36.99
N ALA A 163 36.09 28.72 -35.82
CA ALA A 163 37.02 28.78 -34.70
C ALA A 163 38.38 28.13 -35.04
N GLN A 164 38.37 27.02 -35.75
CA GLN A 164 39.59 26.35 -36.23
C GLN A 164 40.35 27.20 -37.24
N GLN A 165 39.65 27.85 -38.18
CA GLN A 165 40.27 28.78 -39.14
C GLN A 165 40.90 29.98 -38.42
N ALA A 166 40.18 30.59 -37.47
CA ALA A 166 40.70 31.70 -36.68
C ALA A 166 41.95 31.30 -35.87
N ALA A 167 41.97 30.10 -35.29
CA ALA A 167 43.13 29.58 -34.56
C ALA A 167 44.35 29.38 -35.47
N THR A 168 44.15 28.86 -36.70
CA THR A 168 45.23 28.73 -37.69
C THR A 168 45.78 30.09 -38.07
N THR A 169 44.93 31.06 -38.40
CA THR A 169 45.35 32.43 -38.75
C THR A 169 46.14 33.09 -37.62
N ALA A 170 45.69 32.98 -36.37
CA ALA A 170 46.44 33.50 -35.22
C ALA A 170 47.81 32.82 -35.05
N GLY A 171 47.92 31.53 -35.36
CA GLY A 171 49.19 30.80 -35.38
C GLY A 171 50.14 31.30 -36.47
N GLU A 172 49.63 31.59 -37.66
CA GLU A 172 50.40 32.17 -38.78
C GLU A 172 50.90 33.58 -38.45
N GLU A 173 50.03 34.43 -37.90
CA GLU A 173 50.38 35.79 -37.47
C GLU A 173 51.47 35.78 -36.39
N ARG A 174 51.38 34.85 -35.43
CA ARG A 174 52.43 34.65 -34.42
C ARG A 174 53.76 34.25 -35.05
N ALA A 175 53.76 33.32 -36.00
CA ALA A 175 54.98 32.89 -36.68
C ALA A 175 55.65 34.04 -37.47
N GLN A 176 54.84 34.90 -38.10
CA GLN A 176 55.32 36.12 -38.75
C GLN A 176 55.94 37.11 -37.75
N ALA A 177 55.29 37.31 -36.60
CA ALA A 177 55.81 38.16 -35.53
C ALA A 177 57.14 37.63 -34.95
N GLU A 178 57.27 36.31 -34.78
CA GLU A 178 58.51 35.67 -34.34
C GLU A 178 59.65 35.87 -35.36
N THR A 179 59.34 35.76 -36.66
CA THR A 179 60.29 36.04 -37.74
C THR A 179 60.74 37.50 -37.74
N ALA A 180 59.80 38.44 -37.60
CA ALA A 180 60.10 39.87 -37.52
C ALA A 180 60.98 40.20 -36.30
N ARG A 181 60.70 39.59 -35.13
CA ARG A 181 61.51 39.74 -33.93
C ARG A 181 62.93 39.23 -34.14
N SER A 182 63.11 38.04 -34.71
CA SER A 182 64.44 37.50 -35.01
C SER A 182 65.23 38.38 -35.98
N GLY A 183 64.56 38.96 -36.98
CA GLY A 183 65.15 39.95 -37.88
C GLY A 183 65.61 41.21 -37.14
N ALA A 184 64.81 41.72 -36.20
CA ALA A 184 65.18 42.87 -35.37
C ALA A 184 66.36 42.57 -34.43
N GLU A 185 66.38 41.39 -33.80
CA GLU A 185 67.51 40.93 -32.95
C GLU A 185 68.81 40.84 -33.78
N THR A 186 68.73 40.33 -35.01
CA THR A 186 69.89 40.26 -35.92
C THR A 186 70.38 41.66 -36.31
N ALA A 187 69.47 42.58 -36.62
CA ALA A 187 69.81 43.96 -36.95
C ALA A 187 70.44 44.70 -35.75
N GLN A 188 69.95 44.44 -34.53
CA GLN A 188 70.54 44.97 -33.31
C GLN A 188 71.98 44.45 -33.10
N GLN A 189 72.22 43.14 -33.24
CA GLN A 189 73.56 42.56 -33.12
C GLN A 189 74.54 43.13 -34.15
N ALA A 190 74.08 43.36 -35.38
CA ALA A 190 74.89 44.01 -36.42
C ALA A 190 75.23 45.46 -36.04
N ALA A 191 74.26 46.21 -35.49
CA ALA A 191 74.49 47.56 -34.99
C ALA A 191 75.45 47.61 -33.79
N GLU A 192 75.33 46.68 -32.84
CA GLU A 192 76.24 46.54 -31.70
C GLU A 192 77.66 46.19 -32.16
N THR A 193 77.79 45.31 -33.15
CA THR A 193 79.08 44.96 -33.76
C THR A 193 79.71 46.16 -34.45
N ALA A 194 78.96 46.88 -35.29
CA ALA A 194 79.43 48.10 -35.96
C ALA A 194 79.82 49.21 -34.95
N ALA A 195 79.06 49.36 -33.87
CA ALA A 195 79.39 50.27 -32.78
C ALA A 195 80.68 49.85 -32.06
N GLY A 196 80.87 48.54 -31.80
CA GLY A 196 82.08 47.99 -31.22
C GLY A 196 83.32 48.15 -32.11
N GLU A 197 83.18 47.96 -33.42
CA GLU A 197 84.24 48.23 -34.41
C GLU A 197 84.59 49.71 -34.43
N SER A 198 83.59 50.60 -34.43
CA SER A 198 83.78 52.06 -34.37
C SER A 198 84.50 52.47 -33.07
N GLN A 199 84.09 51.93 -31.92
CA GLN A 199 84.73 52.18 -30.63
C GLN A 199 86.17 51.65 -30.60
N SER A 200 86.43 50.49 -31.20
CA SER A 200 87.76 49.92 -31.30
C SER A 200 88.67 50.78 -32.18
N ALA A 201 88.16 51.26 -33.32
CA ALA A 201 88.87 52.19 -34.19
C ALA A 201 89.17 53.53 -33.49
N ALA A 202 88.20 54.08 -32.75
CA ALA A 202 88.39 55.28 -31.95
C ALA A 202 89.42 55.07 -30.82
N SER A 203 89.36 53.91 -30.14
CA SER A 203 90.33 53.56 -29.10
C SER A 203 91.74 53.38 -29.66
N ALA A 204 91.88 52.76 -30.84
CA ALA A 204 93.16 52.65 -31.53
C ALA A 204 93.71 54.02 -31.93
N ALA A 205 92.85 54.94 -32.38
CA ALA A 205 93.24 56.32 -32.67
C ALA A 205 93.66 57.10 -31.40
N VAL A 206 92.96 56.92 -30.28
CA VAL A 206 93.33 57.49 -28.97
C VAL A 206 94.64 56.87 -28.46
N GLN A 207 94.80 55.56 -28.55
CA GLN A 207 96.03 54.85 -28.14
C GLN A 207 97.23 55.33 -28.96
N ALA A 208 97.07 55.51 -30.28
CA ALA A 208 98.11 56.09 -31.14
C ALA A 208 98.46 57.54 -30.74
N HIS A 209 97.53 58.29 -30.14
CA HIS A 209 97.78 59.61 -29.58
C HIS A 209 98.39 59.56 -28.17
N VAL A 210 98.03 58.58 -27.34
CA VAL A 210 98.58 58.36 -25.99
C VAL A 210 100.01 57.78 -26.04
N GLU A 211 100.38 57.11 -27.12
CA GLU A 211 101.76 56.66 -27.38
C GLU A 211 102.68 57.80 -27.89
N GLU A 212 102.13 58.98 -28.19
CA GLU A 212 102.92 60.22 -28.12
C GLU A 212 103.18 60.55 -26.64
N GLU A 213 104.42 60.89 -26.29
CA GLU A 213 104.91 61.07 -24.91
C GLU A 213 104.05 62.09 -24.10
N ASP A 214 103.01 61.61 -23.39
CA ASP A 214 102.14 62.40 -22.49
C ASP A 214 102.58 62.23 -21.01
N PRO A 215 102.97 63.31 -20.29
CA PRO A 215 103.77 63.23 -19.07
C PRO A 215 103.03 63.08 -17.71
N HIS A 216 101.80 62.54 -17.63
CA HIS A 216 101.04 62.52 -16.36
C HIS A 216 100.49 61.16 -15.88
N THR A 217 100.96 60.74 -14.70
CA THR A 217 100.76 59.42 -14.06
C THR A 217 99.72 59.44 -12.93
N GLN A 218 98.43 59.23 -13.21
CA GLN A 218 97.42 59.00 -12.16
C GLN A 218 96.32 58.04 -12.68
N TYR A 219 95.68 57.27 -11.80
CA TYR A 219 94.56 56.32 -12.04
C TYR A 219 94.87 54.81 -12.10
N ALA A 220 95.55 54.31 -11.06
CA ALA A 220 95.23 53.00 -10.50
C ALA A 220 94.04 53.16 -9.52
N LYS A 221 92.84 52.65 -9.85
CA LYS A 221 91.71 52.31 -8.92
C LYS A 221 90.41 51.94 -9.67
N ARG A 222 90.42 50.84 -10.44
CA ARG A 222 89.21 50.31 -11.11
C ARG A 222 88.66 49.02 -10.48
N ASP A 223 89.29 48.50 -9.43
CA ASP A 223 88.98 47.17 -8.86
C ASP A 223 87.86 47.14 -7.80
N ALA A 224 86.98 48.14 -7.75
CA ALA A 224 85.95 48.26 -6.69
C ALA A 224 84.49 48.17 -7.19
N LEU A 225 84.22 47.54 -8.34
CA LEU A 225 82.86 47.40 -8.92
C LEU A 225 82.44 45.96 -9.25
N LYS A 226 82.88 44.96 -8.46
CA LYS A 226 82.61 43.54 -8.78
C LYS A 226 81.93 42.69 -7.69
N ALA A 227 81.18 43.29 -6.77
CA ALA A 227 80.45 42.53 -5.74
C ALA A 227 79.10 43.16 -5.34
N ALA A 228 78.03 42.90 -6.11
CA ALA A 228 76.63 42.99 -5.64
C ALA A 228 75.68 42.35 -6.67
N ALA A 229 75.60 41.01 -6.70
CA ALA A 229 74.53 40.29 -7.39
C ALA A 229 74.15 39.03 -6.57
N TYR A 230 72.84 38.91 -6.29
CA TYR A 230 72.08 37.78 -5.75
C TYR A 230 72.19 37.44 -4.25
N ARG A 231 71.06 37.56 -3.51
CA ARG A 231 70.06 36.48 -3.30
C ARG A 231 69.17 36.82 -2.09
N ASP A 232 67.84 36.63 -2.20
CA ASP A 232 67.02 36.32 -1.03
C ASP A 232 65.87 35.37 -1.45
N VAL A 233 66.07 34.08 -1.17
CA VAL A 233 65.03 33.05 -1.14
C VAL A 233 65.06 32.49 0.27
N VAL A 234 63.87 32.53 0.87
CA VAL A 234 63.45 32.08 2.20
C VAL A 234 64.15 30.79 2.66
N GLY A 235 64.88 30.87 3.78
CA GLY A 235 65.28 29.74 4.63
C GLY A 235 66.75 29.27 4.50
N PRO A 236 67.40 28.84 5.61
CA PRO A 236 68.71 28.20 5.59
C PRO A 236 68.67 26.83 4.88
N ALA A 237 69.70 26.51 4.09
CA ALA A 237 69.78 25.33 3.21
C ALA A 237 69.81 23.98 3.94
N ASP A 238 69.94 24.02 5.25
CA ASP A 238 70.32 22.94 6.14
C ASP A 238 69.22 22.64 7.17
N LYS A 239 68.03 23.23 7.03
CA LYS A 239 66.83 22.84 7.78
C LYS A 239 65.68 22.48 6.85
N PRO A 240 64.95 21.38 7.13
CA PRO A 240 63.68 21.16 6.46
C PRO A 240 62.75 22.34 6.79
N VAL A 241 62.00 22.81 5.79
CA VAL A 241 61.12 24.00 5.87
C VAL A 241 60.06 23.84 6.97
N MET A 242 59.86 22.62 7.50
CA MET A 242 59.20 22.32 8.78
C MET A 242 59.90 21.17 9.52
N ALA A 243 59.91 21.20 10.86
CA ALA A 243 60.45 20.11 11.68
C ALA A 243 59.63 18.82 11.53
N GLN A 244 60.30 17.66 11.48
CA GLN A 244 59.64 16.35 11.44
C GLN A 244 58.85 16.13 12.75
N GLY A 245 57.52 16.13 12.67
CA GLY A 245 56.61 16.13 13.82
C GLY A 245 55.70 17.36 13.91
N ALA A 246 55.97 18.42 13.14
CA ALA A 246 55.11 19.60 12.99
C ALA A 246 53.93 19.37 12.01
N PHE A 247 53.39 18.15 11.96
CA PHE A 247 52.30 17.75 11.06
C PHE A 247 50.95 17.76 11.80
N GLY A 248 50.61 18.88 12.43
CA GLY A 248 49.37 19.00 13.20
C GLY A 248 49.08 20.43 13.64
N TRP A 249 47.85 20.66 14.10
CA TRP A 249 47.32 21.99 14.48
C TRP A 249 47.90 22.58 15.78
N GLY A 250 49.01 22.04 16.29
CA GLY A 250 49.60 22.43 17.56
C GLY A 250 48.80 21.95 18.78
N ASP A 251 49.46 21.86 19.92
CA ASP A 251 48.89 21.39 21.21
C ASP A 251 47.86 22.38 21.79
N THR A 252 47.87 23.63 21.33
CA THR A 252 46.97 24.69 21.82
C THR A 252 46.49 25.59 20.69
N LEU A 253 45.25 25.36 20.22
CA LEU A 253 44.53 26.29 19.34
C LEU A 253 44.35 27.67 20.01
N PRO A 254 44.45 28.78 19.26
CA PRO A 254 44.17 30.13 19.79
C PRO A 254 42.73 30.26 20.29
N LEU A 255 42.53 31.11 21.31
CA LEU A 255 41.18 31.48 21.75
C LEU A 255 40.47 32.25 20.64
N TRP A 256 39.16 32.04 20.48
CA TRP A 256 38.33 32.81 19.57
C TRP A 256 38.45 34.30 19.91
N PRO A 257 38.77 35.18 18.94
CA PRO A 257 39.13 36.57 19.21
C PRO A 257 37.96 37.43 19.70
N ASN A 258 36.70 36.98 19.55
CA ASN A 258 35.53 37.65 20.10
C ASN A 258 35.00 36.92 21.34
N ALA A 259 35.02 37.57 22.49
CA ALA A 259 34.60 36.97 23.75
C ALA A 259 33.07 36.87 23.95
N SER A 260 32.25 37.35 22.99
CA SER A 260 30.79 37.41 23.13
C SER A 260 30.04 36.56 22.10
N VAL A 261 30.49 36.56 20.83
CA VAL A 261 29.80 35.88 19.72
C VAL A 261 30.77 35.21 18.72
N LEU A 262 30.41 34.02 18.23
CA LEU A 262 31.01 33.29 17.12
C LEU A 262 30.72 33.94 15.75
N ASP A 263 29.68 34.76 15.67
CA ASP A 263 29.15 35.41 14.46
C ASP A 263 30.00 36.58 13.92
N THR A 264 31.30 36.55 14.15
CA THR A 264 32.17 37.73 13.96
C THR A 264 32.78 37.76 12.57
N THR A 265 32.61 38.87 11.86
CA THR A 265 33.33 39.13 10.59
C THR A 265 34.76 39.61 10.83
N GLY A 266 35.66 39.34 9.88
CA GLY A 266 37.03 39.85 9.93
C GLY A 266 38.02 38.93 10.65
N VAL A 267 37.57 37.75 11.13
CA VAL A 267 38.46 36.71 11.62
C VAL A 267 39.14 36.00 10.45
N GLU A 268 40.42 35.67 10.59
CA GLU A 268 41.20 34.94 9.59
C GLU A 268 40.77 33.46 9.54
N SER A 269 41.03 32.79 8.41
CA SER A 269 40.80 31.35 8.32
C SER A 269 41.75 30.60 9.26
N GLY A 270 41.22 29.71 10.11
CA GLY A 270 42.02 28.99 11.08
C GLY A 270 41.23 28.10 12.02
N GLY A 271 41.93 27.35 12.87
CA GLY A 271 41.36 26.61 13.99
C GLY A 271 41.36 27.46 15.27
N TYR A 272 40.26 27.49 16.00
CA TYR A 272 40.09 28.26 17.23
C TYR A 272 39.46 27.41 18.35
N ARG A 273 39.58 27.86 19.60
CA ARG A 273 38.80 27.37 20.75
C ARG A 273 37.86 28.46 21.24
N TYR A 274 36.64 28.12 21.60
CA TYR A 274 35.68 29.08 22.15
C TYR A 274 35.22 28.68 23.55
N GLY A 275 34.86 29.71 24.34
CA GLY A 275 34.27 29.59 25.67
C GLY A 275 32.76 29.82 25.66
N ASN A 276 32.17 30.16 26.81
CA ASN A 276 30.72 30.29 26.93
C ASN A 276 30.21 31.57 26.24
N LEU A 277 29.99 31.47 24.92
CA LEU A 277 29.44 32.51 24.03
C LEU A 277 27.92 32.39 23.88
N GLU A 278 27.26 33.43 23.39
CA GLU A 278 25.78 33.49 23.30
C GLU A 278 25.21 32.70 22.11
N ASP A 279 25.92 32.71 20.97
CA ASP A 279 25.49 32.18 19.67
C ASP A 279 26.14 30.82 19.33
N ARG A 280 26.44 30.04 20.36
CA ARG A 280 27.08 28.72 20.24
C ARG A 280 26.08 27.62 19.91
N PRO A 281 26.48 26.56 19.19
CA PRO A 281 25.55 25.52 18.72
C PRO A 281 24.98 24.62 19.82
N SER A 282 25.75 24.27 20.86
CA SER A 282 25.27 23.36 21.91
C SER A 282 25.97 23.47 23.26
N SER A 283 27.29 23.27 23.32
CA SER A 283 28.08 23.29 24.57
C SER A 283 28.75 24.64 24.83
N ALA A 284 29.02 24.94 26.11
CA ALA A 284 29.70 26.14 26.57
C ALA A 284 31.18 26.20 26.15
N TYR A 285 31.74 25.09 25.67
CA TYR A 285 33.13 25.01 25.24
C TYR A 285 33.24 24.15 23.98
N GLY A 286 34.16 24.49 23.08
CA GLY A 286 34.43 23.70 21.89
C GLY A 286 35.62 24.21 21.08
N CYS A 287 35.89 23.53 19.96
CA CYS A 287 36.79 24.03 18.93
C CYS A 287 35.99 24.45 17.69
N LEU A 288 36.55 25.37 16.91
CA LEU A 288 35.97 25.93 15.70
C LEU A 288 36.98 25.83 14.56
N ILE A 289 36.59 25.33 13.39
CA ILE A 289 37.34 25.55 12.15
C ILE A 289 36.64 26.65 11.38
N TYR A 290 37.29 27.79 11.23
CA TYR A 290 36.76 28.94 10.50
C TYR A 290 37.43 29.02 9.14
N LEU A 291 36.65 28.95 8.06
CA LEU A 291 37.14 29.03 6.68
C LEU A 291 36.47 30.20 5.97
N ARG A 292 37.28 31.15 5.51
CA ARG A 292 36.86 32.28 4.66
C ARG A 292 37.13 31.93 3.20
N GLU A 293 36.09 31.88 2.38
CA GLU A 293 36.23 31.74 0.93
C GLU A 293 36.66 33.08 0.29
N ALA A 294 37.34 33.01 -0.87
CA ALA A 294 37.80 34.18 -1.61
C ALA A 294 36.63 35.14 -1.90
N GLY A 295 36.80 36.42 -1.58
CA GLY A 295 35.72 37.43 -1.62
C GLY A 295 35.16 37.81 -0.25
N GLY A 296 35.46 37.06 0.83
CA GLY A 296 35.04 37.39 2.19
C GLY A 296 33.58 37.10 2.50
N GLU A 297 33.01 36.19 1.73
CA GLU A 297 31.60 36.19 1.42
C GLU A 297 30.91 34.88 1.84
N THR A 298 31.65 33.75 1.85
CA THR A 298 31.24 32.54 2.56
C THR A 298 32.16 32.28 3.75
N ILE A 299 31.55 32.10 4.92
CA ILE A 299 32.24 31.63 6.11
C ILE A 299 31.64 30.28 6.49
N THR A 300 32.47 29.24 6.62
CA THR A 300 32.04 27.95 7.17
C THR A 300 32.73 27.72 8.51
N ALA A 301 31.93 27.52 9.55
CA ALA A 301 32.41 27.24 10.90
C ALA A 301 32.05 25.80 11.30
N TYR A 302 33.05 24.96 11.60
CA TYR A 302 32.85 23.61 12.14
C TYR A 302 33.09 23.61 13.64
N SER A 303 32.05 23.33 14.43
CA SER A 303 32.18 23.25 15.88
C SER A 303 32.08 21.82 16.38
N ALA A 304 33.13 21.31 17.05
CA ALA A 304 33.02 20.14 17.91
C ALA A 304 32.82 20.61 19.35
N ALA A 305 31.58 20.50 19.82
CA ALA A 305 31.21 20.93 21.16
C ALA A 305 31.69 19.91 22.20
N TYR A 306 32.45 20.37 23.19
CA TYR A 306 32.88 19.56 24.34
C TYR A 306 31.66 19.35 25.22
N SER A 307 30.90 18.30 24.97
CA SER A 307 29.92 17.80 25.93
C SER A 307 30.58 16.71 26.76
N ASN A 308 30.10 16.44 27.98
CA ASN A 308 30.54 15.27 28.77
C ASN A 308 30.15 13.92 28.12
N ARG A 309 29.86 13.92 26.81
CA ARG A 309 29.54 12.74 26.02
C ARG A 309 30.81 12.19 25.37
N PRO A 310 30.90 10.86 25.18
CA PRO A 310 32.06 10.22 24.57
C PRO A 310 32.32 10.64 23.11
N VAL A 311 31.35 11.26 22.44
CA VAL A 311 31.45 11.69 21.03
C VAL A 311 30.93 13.13 20.92
N PRO A 312 31.73 14.08 20.40
CA PRO A 312 31.29 15.46 20.22
C PRO A 312 30.31 15.58 19.06
N ASP A 313 29.27 16.39 19.24
CA ASP A 313 28.40 16.79 18.15
C ASP A 313 29.11 17.79 17.25
N VAL A 314 29.11 17.53 15.94
CA VAL A 314 29.65 18.44 14.93
C VAL A 314 28.52 19.33 14.43
N HIS A 315 28.74 20.65 14.44
CA HIS A 315 27.80 21.61 13.86
C HIS A 315 28.47 22.43 12.77
N THR A 316 27.70 22.80 11.76
CA THR A 316 28.10 23.70 10.69
C THR A 316 27.21 24.94 10.68
N ILE A 317 27.80 26.10 10.44
CA ILE A 317 27.08 27.33 10.15
C ILE A 317 27.71 27.95 8.92
N ARG A 318 26.86 28.56 8.07
CA ARG A 318 27.30 29.20 6.84
C ARG A 318 26.80 30.64 6.80
N LYS A 319 27.73 31.58 6.61
CA LYS A 319 27.38 32.92 6.14
C LYS A 319 27.33 32.90 4.63
N THR A 320 26.27 33.41 4.01
CA THR A 320 26.22 33.54 2.54
C THR A 320 26.47 34.97 2.10
N SER A 321 27.19 35.08 1.00
CA SER A 321 27.66 36.32 0.42
C SER A 321 26.56 37.30 0.02
N SER A 322 25.48 36.76 -0.51
CA SER A 322 24.36 37.50 -1.06
C SER A 322 23.50 38.22 -0.02
N THR A 323 23.54 37.78 1.25
CA THR A 323 22.69 38.32 2.31
C THR A 323 23.48 38.98 3.43
N GLY A 324 24.76 38.62 3.61
CA GLY A 324 25.53 39.03 4.77
C GLY A 324 24.96 38.50 6.09
N LEU A 325 24.00 37.58 6.04
CA LEU A 325 23.36 36.93 7.19
C LEU A 325 23.96 35.54 7.38
N TRP A 326 24.03 35.13 8.63
CA TRP A 326 24.41 33.79 8.99
C TRP A 326 23.21 32.85 8.98
N SER A 327 23.41 31.62 8.53
CA SER A 327 22.42 30.56 8.67
C SER A 327 22.20 30.23 10.16
N GLY A 328 21.13 29.50 10.47
CA GLY A 328 21.09 28.76 11.73
C GLY A 328 22.20 27.69 11.77
N TRP A 329 22.63 27.30 12.97
CA TRP A 329 23.50 26.15 13.15
C TRP A 329 22.81 24.87 12.67
N SER A 330 23.52 24.10 11.85
CA SER A 330 23.09 22.80 11.36
C SER A 330 23.89 21.70 12.06
N ARG A 331 23.19 20.77 12.72
CA ARG A 331 23.83 19.63 13.40
C ARG A 331 24.15 18.52 12.40
N GLY A 332 25.37 18.01 12.46
CA GLY A 332 25.81 16.84 11.71
C GLY A 332 25.30 15.56 12.35
N TYR A 333 24.71 14.68 11.53
CA TYR A 333 24.27 13.35 11.94
C TYR A 333 25.21 12.28 11.39
N GLY A 334 25.61 11.36 12.27
CA GLY A 334 26.47 10.23 11.97
C GLY A 334 26.09 9.00 12.79
N THR A 335 26.91 7.95 12.74
CA THR A 335 26.63 6.65 13.37
C THR A 335 26.33 6.70 14.87
N HIS A 336 26.83 7.72 15.58
CA HIS A 336 26.69 7.86 17.04
C HIS A 336 25.43 8.62 17.49
N ASN A 337 24.76 9.36 16.59
CA ASN A 337 23.58 10.16 16.93
C ASN A 337 22.41 9.98 15.94
N ILE A 338 22.57 9.18 14.89
CA ILE A 338 21.49 8.83 13.95
C ILE A 338 20.43 7.91 14.59
N LEU A 339 20.85 7.06 15.53
CA LEU A 339 20.00 6.10 16.25
C LEU A 339 19.90 6.47 17.73
N GLY A 340 18.68 6.64 18.23
CA GLY A 340 18.42 7.02 19.62
C GLY A 340 16.99 7.53 19.82
N ALA A 341 16.73 8.15 20.97
CA ALA A 341 15.42 8.76 21.23
C ALA A 341 15.16 9.90 20.23
N VAL A 342 14.04 9.81 19.51
CA VAL A 342 13.62 10.84 18.56
C VAL A 342 12.91 11.95 19.32
N SER A 343 13.38 13.19 19.12
CA SER A 343 12.70 14.40 19.55
C SER A 343 12.81 15.43 18.43
N GLN A 344 11.77 16.23 18.27
CA GLN A 344 11.73 17.34 17.34
C GLN A 344 11.22 18.60 18.03
N LEU A 345 11.43 19.73 17.38
CA LEU A 345 10.79 21.00 17.68
C LEU A 345 10.48 21.65 16.33
N ASP A 346 9.21 21.93 16.05
CA ASP A 346 8.76 22.57 14.80
C ASP A 346 9.24 21.88 13.50
N GLY A 347 9.24 20.54 13.46
CA GLY A 347 9.74 19.79 12.31
C GLY A 347 11.26 19.59 12.27
N VAL A 348 12.01 20.20 13.20
CA VAL A 348 13.47 20.11 13.27
C VAL A 348 13.87 19.07 14.32
N PRO A 349 14.63 18.02 13.94
CA PRO A 349 15.10 17.02 14.90
C PRO A 349 16.02 17.65 15.95
N THR A 350 15.65 17.54 17.22
CA THR A 350 16.47 17.95 18.38
C THR A 350 17.20 16.74 18.98
N GLY A 351 16.70 15.53 18.75
CA GLY A 351 17.28 14.24 19.15
C GLY A 351 17.92 13.47 17.99
N ALA A 352 17.77 12.13 18.03
CA ALA A 352 18.19 11.24 16.95
C ALA A 352 17.23 11.32 15.74
N ILE A 353 17.69 10.84 14.57
CA ILE A 353 16.84 10.80 13.36
C ILE A 353 15.90 9.58 13.38
N ILE A 354 16.38 8.46 13.92
CA ILE A 354 15.65 7.19 13.96
C ILE A 354 15.67 6.66 15.38
N GLU A 355 14.50 6.36 15.91
CA GLU A 355 14.34 5.55 17.12
C GLU A 355 13.89 4.16 16.72
N ARG A 356 14.45 3.13 17.35
CA ARG A 356 13.96 1.76 17.22
C ARG A 356 13.75 1.18 18.60
N GLY A 357 12.59 0.57 18.80
CA GLY A 357 12.26 -0.11 20.04
C GLY A 357 11.49 -1.41 19.80
N SER A 358 11.40 -2.21 20.86
CA SER A 358 10.57 -3.41 20.90
C SER A 358 10.09 -3.66 22.31
N ASN A 359 8.87 -4.17 22.45
CA ASN A 359 8.28 -4.61 23.71
C ASN A 359 7.56 -5.96 23.49
N SER A 360 6.77 -6.42 24.47
CA SER A 360 6.00 -7.66 24.36
C SER A 360 4.96 -7.67 23.23
N ASP A 361 4.53 -6.50 22.75
CA ASP A 361 3.51 -6.33 21.72
C ASP A 361 4.10 -6.19 20.31
N GLY A 362 5.42 -6.05 20.15
CA GLY A 362 6.07 -6.04 18.85
C GLY A 362 7.30 -5.13 18.77
N SER A 363 7.55 -4.59 17.58
CA SER A 363 8.62 -3.61 17.38
C SER A 363 8.14 -2.38 16.62
N TYR A 364 8.83 -1.27 16.84
CA TYR A 364 8.52 0.00 16.20
C TYR A 364 9.79 0.74 15.75
N THR A 365 9.60 1.60 14.76
CA THR A 365 10.60 2.55 14.27
C THR A 365 9.96 3.92 14.18
N VAL A 366 10.52 4.93 14.85
CA VAL A 366 10.09 6.34 14.76
C VAL A 366 11.10 7.11 13.94
N PHE A 367 10.60 8.00 13.09
CA PHE A 367 11.40 8.93 12.31
C PHE A 367 11.27 10.34 12.87
N ALA A 368 12.33 11.13 12.67
CA ALA A 368 12.43 12.50 13.15
C ALA A 368 11.25 13.39 12.75
N GLY A 369 10.64 13.14 11.59
CA GLY A 369 9.44 13.83 11.12
C GLY A 369 8.13 13.37 11.76
N GLY A 370 8.16 12.69 12.91
CA GLY A 370 6.98 12.25 13.67
C GLY A 370 6.25 11.02 13.10
N ALA A 371 6.63 10.55 11.90
CA ALA A 371 6.15 9.30 11.33
C ALA A 371 6.68 8.10 12.12
N PHE A 372 5.86 7.05 12.27
CA PHE A 372 6.33 5.78 12.82
C PHE A 372 5.79 4.58 12.05
N LEU A 373 6.54 3.49 12.14
CA LEU A 373 6.17 2.16 11.66
C LEU A 373 6.10 1.24 12.87
N ALA A 374 4.98 0.56 13.07
CA ALA A 374 4.83 -0.48 14.08
C ALA A 374 4.50 -1.82 13.40
N GLN A 375 5.14 -2.88 13.87
CA GLN A 375 4.90 -4.25 13.38
C GLN A 375 4.68 -5.21 14.55
N ARG A 376 3.68 -6.07 14.39
CA ARG A 376 3.34 -7.15 15.31
C ARG A 376 3.01 -8.41 14.53
N VAL A 377 3.51 -9.55 14.99
CA VAL A 377 3.12 -10.88 14.51
C VAL A 377 2.02 -11.39 15.43
N VAL A 378 0.84 -11.71 14.86
CA VAL A 378 -0.28 -12.27 15.63
C VAL A 378 -0.43 -13.74 15.22
N PRO A 379 -0.18 -14.71 16.13
CA PRO A 379 -0.13 -16.13 15.77
C PRO A 379 -1.51 -16.76 15.54
N THR A 380 -2.60 -16.12 16.00
CA THR A 380 -3.97 -16.59 15.79
C THR A 380 -4.94 -15.43 15.84
N ILE A 381 -5.69 -15.19 14.77
CA ILE A 381 -6.83 -14.27 14.76
C ILE A 381 -8.09 -15.12 14.82
N ALA A 382 -8.84 -15.00 15.91
CA ALA A 382 -10.20 -15.54 15.95
C ALA A 382 -11.09 -14.67 15.06
N VAL A 383 -12.00 -15.26 14.28
CA VAL A 383 -12.89 -14.56 13.32
C VAL A 383 -13.91 -13.63 14.00
N ASN A 384 -13.81 -13.45 15.32
CA ASN A 384 -14.63 -12.58 16.12
C ASN A 384 -13.71 -11.46 16.65
N ASN A 385 -14.01 -10.19 16.30
CA ASN A 385 -13.34 -8.96 16.74
C ASN A 385 -12.07 -9.17 17.58
N THR A 386 -10.92 -9.37 16.92
CA THR A 386 -9.64 -9.40 17.61
C THR A 386 -9.11 -7.98 17.75
N GLU A 387 -9.03 -7.48 18.97
CA GLU A 387 -8.36 -6.22 19.28
C GLU A 387 -6.84 -6.42 19.17
N VAL A 388 -6.18 -5.64 18.31
CA VAL A 388 -4.74 -5.69 18.11
C VAL A 388 -4.12 -4.42 18.70
N VAL A 389 -3.37 -4.57 19.79
CA VAL A 389 -2.60 -3.48 20.39
C VAL A 389 -1.25 -3.37 19.70
N TYR A 390 -0.89 -2.18 19.20
CA TYR A 390 0.41 -1.93 18.60
C TYR A 390 1.40 -1.35 19.62
N PRO A 391 2.70 -1.69 19.50
CA PRO A 391 3.73 -1.02 20.28
C PRO A 391 3.86 0.43 19.80
N LEU A 392 3.35 1.36 20.59
CA LEU A 392 3.55 2.78 20.37
C LEU A 392 4.70 3.30 21.24
N PRO A 393 5.44 4.32 20.77
CA PRO A 393 6.32 5.09 21.63
C PRO A 393 5.52 5.70 22.79
N VAL A 394 6.16 5.89 23.93
CA VAL A 394 5.57 6.62 25.06
C VAL A 394 5.16 8.02 24.55
N ASP A 395 3.90 8.40 24.78
CA ASP A 395 3.29 9.68 24.37
C ASP A 395 3.00 9.86 22.87
N ALA A 396 2.77 8.80 22.09
CA ALA A 396 2.28 8.92 20.72
C ALA A 396 0.74 9.06 20.65
N GLU A 397 0.24 10.23 20.24
CA GLU A 397 -1.16 10.38 19.79
C GLU A 397 -1.28 9.92 18.34
N VAL A 398 -2.17 8.95 18.10
CA VAL A 398 -2.34 8.33 16.79
C VAL A 398 -3.33 9.15 15.96
N GLY A 399 -2.84 9.75 14.86
CA GLY A 399 -3.69 10.38 13.85
C GLY A 399 -4.40 9.36 12.95
N SER A 400 -4.45 9.64 11.64
CA SER A 400 -4.92 8.67 10.64
C SER A 400 -3.96 7.49 10.56
N VAL A 401 -4.43 6.27 10.84
CA VAL A 401 -3.67 5.04 10.68
C VAL A 401 -3.96 4.43 9.32
N SER A 402 -2.93 4.20 8.52
CA SER A 402 -3.02 3.32 7.35
C SER A 402 -2.49 1.95 7.75
N MET A 403 -3.34 0.93 7.67
CA MET A 403 -2.97 -0.45 7.98
C MET A 403 -2.89 -1.26 6.69
N SER A 404 -1.84 -2.07 6.54
CA SER A 404 -1.75 -3.04 5.45
C SER A 404 -1.71 -4.44 6.02
N LEU A 405 -2.62 -5.30 5.55
CA LEU A 405 -2.71 -6.70 5.93
C LEU A 405 -2.05 -7.55 4.84
N SER A 406 -0.99 -8.27 5.19
CA SER A 406 -0.43 -9.30 4.32
C SER A 406 -0.68 -10.66 4.97
N CYS A 407 -1.55 -11.46 4.34
CA CYS A 407 -1.80 -12.84 4.78
C CYS A 407 -1.09 -13.81 3.84
N ARG A 408 -0.39 -14.79 4.42
CA ARG A 408 -0.04 -16.02 3.71
C ARG A 408 -0.98 -17.11 4.19
N VAL A 409 -1.96 -17.43 3.35
CA VAL A 409 -2.79 -18.61 3.61
C VAL A 409 -2.07 -19.82 3.04
N ASN A 410 -1.52 -20.67 3.91
CA ASN A 410 -1.02 -21.99 3.52
C ASN A 410 -2.24 -22.91 3.30
N LEU A 411 -2.85 -22.82 2.12
CA LEU A 411 -3.93 -23.69 1.71
C LEU A 411 -3.30 -24.96 1.15
N ASN A 412 -3.45 -26.08 1.86
CA ASN A 412 -2.97 -27.39 1.39
C ASN A 412 -3.86 -27.98 0.28
N THR A 413 -4.68 -27.15 -0.39
CA THR A 413 -5.58 -27.52 -1.49
C THR A 413 -5.76 -26.35 -2.46
N THR A 414 -6.00 -26.71 -3.72
CA THR A 414 -6.14 -25.87 -4.91
C THR A 414 -7.28 -24.84 -4.78
N ALA A 415 -7.08 -23.74 -4.08
CA ALA A 415 -8.03 -22.62 -4.00
C ALA A 415 -7.40 -21.33 -4.56
N ARG A 416 -8.17 -20.65 -5.40
CA ARG A 416 -7.78 -19.44 -6.15
C ARG A 416 -7.44 -18.28 -5.21
N ARG A 417 -6.44 -17.47 -5.61
CA ARG A 417 -6.16 -16.15 -5.02
C ARG A 417 -7.34 -15.21 -5.30
N ASP A 418 -8.11 -14.89 -4.27
CA ASP A 418 -9.04 -13.75 -4.33
C ASP A 418 -8.35 -12.48 -3.83
N THR A 419 -8.66 -11.36 -4.49
CA THR A 419 -8.07 -10.03 -4.25
C THR A 419 -8.97 -9.27 -3.28
N VAL A 420 -8.43 -8.79 -2.16
CA VAL A 420 -9.14 -7.96 -1.19
C VAL A 420 -9.16 -6.50 -1.68
N ARG A 421 -10.32 -5.83 -1.66
CA ARG A 421 -10.48 -4.40 -1.91
C ARG A 421 -10.82 -3.67 -0.61
N ASP A 422 -10.10 -2.59 -0.33
CA ASP A 422 -10.34 -1.71 0.80
C ASP A 422 -11.48 -0.70 0.53
N HIS A 423 -12.24 -0.37 1.57
CA HIS A 423 -13.14 0.79 1.62
C HIS A 423 -12.86 1.55 2.93
N ILE A 424 -12.51 2.84 2.82
CA ILE A 424 -12.14 3.70 3.96
C ILE A 424 -13.31 4.63 4.30
N VAL A 425 -13.84 4.54 5.53
CA VAL A 425 -14.68 5.60 6.13
C VAL A 425 -14.22 5.82 7.58
N GLY A 426 -13.96 7.08 7.93
CA GLY A 426 -13.29 7.47 9.18
C GLY A 426 -14.08 7.17 10.46
N GLY A 427 -13.33 6.89 11.55
CA GLY A 427 -13.82 6.93 12.93
C GLY A 427 -13.58 5.66 13.75
N ALA A 428 -13.68 4.48 13.14
CA ALA A 428 -13.30 3.21 13.74
C ALA A 428 -13.08 2.21 12.60
N ILE A 429 -11.87 1.65 12.47
CA ILE A 429 -11.56 0.68 11.41
C ILE A 429 -12.09 -0.67 11.87
N SER A 430 -13.35 -0.97 11.57
CA SER A 430 -13.88 -2.34 11.61
C SER A 430 -13.65 -2.99 10.25
N TRP A 431 -12.96 -4.12 10.24
CA TRP A 431 -12.68 -4.91 9.04
C TRP A 431 -13.37 -6.26 9.19
N SER A 432 -14.14 -6.66 8.16
CA SER A 432 -14.75 -7.99 8.08
C SER A 432 -14.01 -8.80 7.02
N LEU A 433 -13.16 -9.74 7.44
CA LEU A 433 -12.60 -10.76 6.56
C LEU A 433 -13.62 -11.91 6.43
N ALA A 434 -14.42 -11.91 5.37
CA ALA A 434 -15.34 -13.01 5.09
C ALA A 434 -14.58 -14.18 4.43
N LEU A 435 -14.03 -15.07 5.24
CA LEU A 435 -13.54 -16.36 4.75
C LEU A 435 -14.75 -17.30 4.57
N ARG A 436 -15.08 -17.65 3.33
CA ARG A 436 -16.08 -18.69 3.05
C ARG A 436 -15.48 -20.05 3.41
N GLN A 437 -15.78 -20.56 4.60
CA GLN A 437 -15.48 -21.95 4.93
C GLN A 437 -16.34 -22.88 4.07
N SER A 438 -15.68 -23.66 3.22
CA SER A 438 -16.28 -24.88 2.68
C SER A 438 -16.45 -25.86 3.84
N THR A 439 -17.67 -26.33 4.08
CA THR A 439 -18.11 -27.14 5.23
C THR A 439 -17.53 -28.55 5.32
N GLN A 440 -16.39 -28.82 4.67
CA GLN A 440 -15.69 -30.08 4.76
C GLN A 440 -14.22 -29.80 5.02
N TYR A 441 -13.80 -29.90 6.29
CA TYR A 441 -12.50 -30.37 6.79
C TYR A 441 -12.09 -29.69 8.11
N THR A 442 -11.57 -30.52 9.02
CA THR A 442 -11.09 -30.17 10.37
C THR A 442 -9.83 -29.26 10.34
N PRO A 443 -9.68 -28.31 11.28
CA PRO A 443 -8.70 -27.24 11.18
C PRO A 443 -7.35 -27.62 11.78
N ALA A 444 -6.30 -27.53 10.98
CA ALA A 444 -4.93 -27.35 11.46
C ALA A 444 -4.18 -26.46 10.46
N SER A 445 -4.65 -25.22 10.31
CA SER A 445 -3.95 -24.21 9.51
C SER A 445 -3.71 -23.00 10.41
N ASN A 446 -2.48 -22.89 10.92
CA ASN A 446 -2.01 -21.65 11.51
C ASN A 446 -1.90 -20.63 10.37
N ILE A 447 -2.60 -19.51 10.51
CA ILE A 447 -2.48 -18.38 9.59
C ILE A 447 -1.54 -17.39 10.27
N ASP A 448 -0.31 -17.30 9.77
CA ASP A 448 0.62 -16.25 10.19
C ASP A 448 0.23 -14.95 9.48
N LEU A 449 -0.17 -13.95 10.27
CA LEU A 449 -0.55 -12.63 9.79
C LEU A 449 0.49 -11.61 10.25
N ALA A 450 1.05 -10.89 9.28
CA ALA A 450 1.85 -9.70 9.55
C ALA A 450 0.96 -8.47 9.35
N LEU A 451 0.75 -7.71 10.43
CA LEU A 451 0.04 -6.44 10.35
C LEU A 451 1.04 -5.29 10.47
N PHE A 452 0.93 -4.36 9.52
CA PHE A 452 1.72 -3.12 9.51
C PHE A 452 0.81 -1.94 9.82
N ALA A 453 1.20 -1.11 10.78
CA ALA A 453 0.53 0.15 11.05
C ALA A 453 1.48 1.32 10.74
N TYR A 454 0.97 2.28 9.97
CA TYR A 454 1.62 3.56 9.71
C TYR A 454 0.82 4.68 10.37
N GLY A 455 1.49 5.55 11.12
CA GLY A 455 0.86 6.67 11.80
C GLY A 455 1.76 7.91 11.86
N GLN A 456 1.12 9.04 12.10
CA GLN A 456 1.75 10.34 12.32
C GLN A 456 1.43 10.80 13.74
N ARG A 457 2.45 11.22 14.50
CA ARG A 457 2.27 11.81 15.83
C ARG A 457 1.70 13.22 15.67
N ARG A 458 0.52 13.49 16.23
CA ARG A 458 0.02 14.88 16.36
C ARG A 458 0.58 15.50 17.63
N GLU A 459 1.10 16.72 17.52
CA GLU A 459 1.55 17.47 18.68
C GLU A 459 0.38 18.21 19.32
N LYS A 460 0.41 18.29 20.65
CA LYS A 460 -0.23 19.39 21.38
C LYS A 460 0.70 20.59 21.26
N ILE A 461 0.25 21.59 20.50
CA ILE A 461 0.87 22.93 20.42
C ILE A 461 0.98 23.52 21.82
#